data_AF-A0A7Y5BXB3-F1
#
_entry.id   AF-A0A7Y5BXB3-F1
#
_cell.length_a   1.000
_cell.length_b   1.000
_cell.length_c   1.000
_cell.angle_alpha   90.00
_cell.angle_beta   90.00
_cell.angle_gamma   90.00
#
_symmetry.space_group_name_H-M   'P 1'
#
loop_
_entity.id
_entity.type
_entity.pdbx_description
1 polymer ?
#
loop_
_entity_poly.entity_id
_entity_poly.type
_entity_poly.pdbx_seq_one_letter_code
_entity_poly.pdbx_strand_id
1 'polypeptide(L)' 'MIVIDPYHPEWPAEFETIRADLARVLGARAVRIDHIGSTSVPGLGAKDVIDIQITVRA' A
#
# COMPACT_ATOMS: atom_id res chain seq x y z
N MET A 1 0.77 -22.24 6.69
CA MET A 1 -0.56 -21.75 7.09
C MET A 1 -0.54 -20.23 6.94
N ILE A 2 -1.61 -19.62 6.44
CA ILE A 2 -1.74 -18.16 6.31
C ILE A 2 -2.74 -17.68 7.37
N VAL A 3 -2.38 -16.64 8.12
CA VAL A 3 -3.27 -15.95 9.06
C VAL A 3 -3.96 -14.81 8.31
N ILE A 4 -5.27 -14.67 8.53
CA ILE A 4 -6.07 -13.56 8.02
C ILE A 4 -6.59 -12.80 9.24
N ASP A 5 -6.15 -11.56 9.37
CA ASP A 5 -6.57 -10.67 10.45
C ASP A 5 -7.83 -9.90 10.01
N PRO A 6 -8.65 -9.41 10.97
CA PRO A 6 -9.71 -8.46 10.67
C PRO A 6 -9.17 -7.23 9.93
N TYR A 7 -10.05 -6.38 9.41
CA TYR A 7 -9.58 -5.11 8.85
C TYR A 7 -8.94 -4.23 9.94
N HIS A 8 -7.76 -3.71 9.65
CA HIS A 8 -7.05 -2.78 10.51
C HIS A 8 -7.21 -1.34 9.99
N PRO A 9 -7.78 -0.41 10.79
CA PRO A 9 -7.98 0.98 10.37
C PRO A 9 -6.69 1.78 10.16
N GLU A 10 -5.54 1.25 10.61
CA GLU A 10 -4.22 1.84 10.42
C GLU A 10 -3.59 1.57 9.05
N TRP A 11 -4.00 0.51 8.33
CA TRP A 11 -3.41 0.17 7.02
C TRP A 11 -3.37 1.32 6.01
N PRO A 12 -4.40 2.20 5.89
CA PRO A 12 -4.30 3.38 5.04
C PRO A 12 -3.20 4.36 5.45
N ALA A 13 -2.97 4.56 6.75
CA ALA A 13 -1.93 5.45 7.26
C ALA A 13 -0.52 4.86 7.08
N GLU A 14 -0.39 3.53 7.23
CA GLU A 14 0.84 2.80 6.93
C GLU A 14 1.19 2.90 5.44
N PHE A 15 0.21 2.68 4.56
CA PHE A 15 0.38 2.92 3.13
C PHE A 15 0.86 4.33 2.83
N GLU A 16 0.24 5.37 3.41
CA GLU A 16 0.64 6.76 3.16
C GLU A 16 2.08 7.04 3.61
N THR A 17 2.51 6.44 4.71
CA THR A 17 3.90 6.53 5.20
C THR A 17 4.87 5.92 4.17
N ILE A 18 4.60 4.70 3.72
CA ILE A 18 5.43 4.01 2.72
C ILE A 18 5.39 4.76 1.37
N ARG A 19 4.21 5.26 0.97
CA ARG A 19 4.01 6.06 -0.25
C ARG A 19 4.89 7.31 -0.24
N ALA A 20 4.94 8.03 0.87
CA ALA A 20 5.77 9.23 1.00
C ALA A 20 7.27 8.92 0.83
N ASP A 21 7.74 7.84 1.45
CA ASP A 21 9.13 7.39 1.30
C ASP A 21 9.46 6.95 -0.12
N LEU A 22 8.58 6.17 -0.76
CA LEU A 22 8.73 5.76 -2.15
C LEU A 22 8.73 6.96 -3.10
N ALA A 23 7.83 7.94 -2.89
CA ALA A 23 7.78 9.17 -3.69
C ALA A 23 9.08 9.98 -3.56
N ARG A 24 9.63 10.08 -2.34
CA ARG A 24 10.91 10.78 -2.08
C ARG A 24 12.08 10.08 -2.76
N VAL A 25 12.15 8.76 -2.71
CA VAL A 25 13.28 7.98 -3.27
C VAL A 25 13.22 7.91 -4.79
N LEU A 26 12.03 7.70 -5.36
CA LEU A 26 11.85 7.51 -6.80
C LEU A 26 11.74 8.85 -7.56
N GLY A 27 11.35 9.92 -6.87
CA GLY A 27 11.16 11.24 -7.46
C GLY A 27 10.26 11.20 -8.70
N ALA A 28 10.66 11.91 -9.75
CA ALA A 28 9.88 12.03 -10.98
C ALA A 28 9.74 10.71 -11.79
N ARG A 29 10.43 9.63 -11.40
CA ARG A 29 10.28 8.32 -12.05
C ARG A 29 8.96 7.66 -11.67
N ALA A 30 8.46 7.88 -10.46
CA ALA A 30 7.15 7.41 -10.03
C ALA A 30 6.06 8.35 -10.54
N VAL A 31 5.29 7.91 -11.54
CA VAL A 31 4.17 8.66 -12.12
C VAL A 31 2.94 8.57 -11.23
N ARG A 32 2.72 7.39 -10.62
CA ARG A 32 1.61 7.12 -9.71
C ARG A 32 2.02 6.04 -8.71
N ILE A 33 1.52 6.15 -7.48
CA ILE A 33 1.72 5.17 -6.40
C ILE A 33 0.35 4.90 -5.77
N ASP A 34 -0.13 3.67 -5.88
CA ASP A 34 -1.48 3.26 -5.47
C ASP A 34 -1.43 2.16 -4.41
N HIS A 35 -2.35 2.23 -3.42
CA HIS A 35 -2.60 1.14 -2.48
C HIS A 35 -3.50 0.11 -3.14
N ILE A 36 -2.99 -1.11 -3.32
CA ILE A 36 -3.73 -2.23 -3.92
C ILE A 36 -3.83 -3.39 -2.92
N GLY A 37 -4.45 -4.49 -3.34
CA GLY A 37 -4.61 -5.68 -2.49
C GLY A 37 -5.71 -5.52 -1.45
N SER A 38 -5.88 -6.54 -0.60
CA SER A 38 -7.00 -6.59 0.35
C SER A 38 -6.92 -5.54 1.45
N THR A 39 -5.71 -5.11 1.84
CA THR A 39 -5.51 -4.08 2.88
C THR A 39 -5.94 -2.68 2.43
N SER A 40 -6.18 -2.46 1.14
CA SER A 40 -6.71 -1.19 0.61
C SER A 40 -8.24 -1.09 0.63
N VAL A 41 -8.94 -2.15 1.07
CA VAL A 41 -10.41 -2.21 1.10
C VAL A 41 -10.90 -2.10 2.55
N PRO A 42 -11.51 -0.97 2.95
CA PRO A 42 -12.05 -0.80 4.29
C PRO A 42 -13.05 -1.90 4.67
N GLY A 43 -12.84 -2.48 5.84
CA GLY A 43 -13.69 -3.55 6.38
C GLY A 43 -13.39 -4.96 5.86
N LEU A 44 -12.42 -5.13 4.95
CA LEU A 44 -12.00 -6.45 4.47
C LEU A 44 -10.85 -7.02 5.31
N GLY A 45 -11.00 -8.23 5.84
CA GLY A 45 -9.92 -8.96 6.48
C GLY A 45 -8.84 -9.40 5.48
N ALA A 46 -7.58 -9.36 5.89
CA ALA A 46 -6.45 -9.61 5.01
C ALA A 46 -5.26 -10.24 5.77
N LYS A 47 -4.26 -10.71 5.03
CA LYS A 47 -2.93 -10.85 5.59
C LYS A 47 -2.39 -9.47 5.92
N ASP A 48 -1.64 -9.36 7.01
CA ASP A 48 -0.95 -8.13 7.39
C ASP A 48 0.24 -7.81 6.45
N VAL A 49 -0.08 -7.39 5.22
CA VAL A 49 0.85 -7.03 4.15
C VAL A 49 0.24 -5.90 3.32
N ILE A 50 0.95 -4.77 3.20
CA ILE A 50 0.57 -3.66 2.33
C ILE A 50 1.09 -3.89 0.91
N ASP A 51 0.19 -4.04 -0.07
CA ASP A 51 0.55 -4.16 -1.48
C ASP A 51 0.53 -2.78 -2.15
N ILE A 52 1.61 -2.42 -2.85
CA ILE A 52 1.78 -1.11 -3.49
C ILE A 52 2.10 -1.29 -4.97
N GLN A 53 1.35 -0.59 -5.82
CA GLN A 53 1.62 -0.50 -7.25
C GLN A 53 2.26 0.84 -7.58
N ILE A 54 3.33 0.81 -8.37
CA ILE A 54 4.02 2.02 -8.86
C ILE A 54 4.00 2.03 -10.38
N THR A 55 3.42 3.06 -10.97
CA THR A 55 3.54 3.33 -12.41
C THR A 55 4.81 4.14 -12.66
N VAL A 56 5.67 3.69 -13.57
CA VAL A 56 6.93 4.38 -13.92
C VAL A 56 6.93 4.85 -15.37
N ARG A 57 7.75 5.87 -15.67
CA ARG A 57 8.06 6.23 -17.06
C ARG A 57 9.06 5.23 -17.66
N ALA A 58 8.90 4.94 -18.95
CA ALA A 58 9.89 4.19 -19.73
C ALA A 58 11.16 5.02 -19.94
#